data_AF-A0A674JD46-F1
#
_entry.id   AF-A0A674JD46-F1
#
_cell.length_a   1.000
_cell.length_b   1.000
_cell.length_c   1.000
_cell.angle_alpha   90.00
_cell.angle_beta   90.00
_cell.angle_gamma   90.00
#
_symmetry.space_group_name_H-M   'P 1'
#
loop_
_entity.id
_entity.type
_entity.pdbx_description
1 polymer ?
#
loop_
_entity_poly.entity_id
_entity_poly.type
_entity_poly.pdbx_seq_one_letter_code
_entity_poly.pdbx_strand_id
1 'polypeptide(L)'
;MCPVQISALITTYLLSPGDICRLPPEKGPCKGKMPRFFYNPASKTCESFIYGGCQGNKNNFKTKAECVRACRPPERPGVCPKTTGPDICLHGCDSDSDCKEGQKCCFNGCGYTCMFCCPIPPGTRTCLPVTASLSPAALLSH
;
A
#
# COMPACT_ATOMS: atom_id res chain seq x y z
N MET A 1 -32.47 23.76 4.38
CA MET A 1 -32.65 23.07 5.67
C MET A 1 -33.59 21.90 5.46
N CYS A 2 -33.11 20.67 5.61
CA CYS A 2 -33.93 19.50 5.91
C CYS A 2 -33.09 18.62 6.84
N PRO A 3 -33.61 18.19 8.00
CA PRO A 3 -32.82 17.60 9.06
C PRO A 3 -32.62 16.11 8.78
N VAL A 4 -31.39 15.62 8.89
CA VAL A 4 -31.17 14.17 9.01
C VAL A 4 -30.63 13.91 10.40
N GLN A 5 -31.56 13.60 11.30
CA GLN A 5 -31.29 12.90 12.56
C GLN A 5 -30.70 11.53 12.21
N ILE A 6 -29.38 11.39 12.23
CA ILE A 6 -28.71 10.08 12.33
C ILE A 6 -27.78 10.13 13.53
N SER A 7 -28.43 10.02 14.68
CA SER A 7 -27.83 9.73 15.97
C SER A 7 -27.18 8.33 15.96
N ALA A 8 -25.96 8.24 16.49
CA ALA A 8 -25.32 7.04 17.06
C ALA A 8 -24.91 5.83 16.19
N LEU A 9 -24.97 5.86 14.85
CA LEU A 9 -24.48 4.74 13.99
C LEU A 9 -23.22 5.03 13.16
N ILE A 10 -22.66 6.25 13.23
CA ILE A 10 -21.54 6.67 12.38
C ILE A 10 -20.16 6.29 12.97
N THR A 11 -20.07 5.91 14.25
CA THR A 11 -18.78 5.77 14.96
C THR A 11 -18.03 4.46 14.70
N THR A 12 -18.63 3.46 14.04
CA THR A 12 -17.97 2.16 13.76
C THR A 12 -17.36 2.04 12.36
N TYR A 13 -17.65 2.97 11.45
CA TYR A 13 -17.33 2.89 10.02
C TYR A 13 -16.20 3.81 9.52
N LEU A 14 -15.45 4.48 10.41
CA LEU A 14 -14.55 5.58 10.00
C LEU A 14 -13.06 5.22 9.85
N LEU A 15 -12.66 3.97 10.04
CA LEU A 15 -11.25 3.57 9.86
C LEU A 15 -11.19 2.49 8.79
N SER A 16 -10.68 2.87 7.61
CA SER A 16 -10.35 1.90 6.57
C SER A 16 -9.22 0.98 7.04
N PRO A 17 -9.02 -0.20 6.41
CA PRO A 17 -7.85 -1.03 6.69
C PRO A 17 -6.54 -0.24 6.60
N GLY A 18 -6.42 0.67 5.64
CA GLY A 18 -5.27 1.57 5.50
C GLY A 18 -5.06 2.48 6.73
N ASP A 19 -6.15 3.00 7.31
CA ASP A 19 -6.06 3.87 8.48
C ASP A 19 -5.63 3.11 9.74
N ILE A 20 -6.12 1.87 9.93
CA ILE A 20 -5.69 1.00 11.04
C ILE A 20 -4.18 0.80 10.98
N CYS A 21 -3.65 0.51 9.79
CA CYS A 21 -2.25 0.18 9.60
C CYS A 21 -1.31 1.39 9.75
N ARG A 22 -1.85 2.61 9.82
CA ARG A 22 -1.10 3.84 10.08
C ARG A 22 -1.09 4.23 11.57
N LEU A 23 -1.85 3.55 12.43
CA LEU A 23 -1.85 3.84 13.86
C LEU A 23 -0.53 3.43 14.52
N PRO A 24 -0.04 4.17 15.53
CA PRO A 24 1.16 3.78 16.26
C PRO A 24 0.91 2.53 17.11
N PRO A 25 1.95 1.75 17.47
CA PRO A 25 1.79 0.66 18.42
C PRO A 25 1.45 1.20 19.82
N GLU A 26 0.44 0.60 20.47
CA GLU A 26 -0.04 1.08 21.77
C GLU A 26 -0.02 -0.02 22.82
N LYS A 27 0.85 0.14 23.82
CA LYS A 27 0.98 -0.79 24.94
C LYS A 27 -0.23 -0.76 25.87
N GLY A 28 -0.85 0.41 26.05
CA GLY A 28 -1.90 0.63 27.02
C GLY A 28 -1.40 0.61 28.49
N PRO A 29 -2.29 0.85 29.47
CA PRO A 29 -1.92 1.05 30.87
C PRO A 29 -1.72 -0.26 31.64
N CYS A 30 -2.22 -1.39 31.14
CA CYS A 30 -2.05 -2.68 31.79
C CYS A 30 -0.58 -3.15 31.76
N LYS A 31 -0.17 -3.95 32.76
CA LYS A 31 1.22 -4.38 32.97
C LYS A 31 1.54 -5.79 32.43
N GLY A 32 0.65 -6.35 31.61
CA GLY A 32 0.90 -7.61 30.92
C GLY A 32 2.10 -7.50 29.97
N LYS A 33 2.70 -8.65 29.66
CA LYS A 33 3.79 -8.77 28.67
C LYS A 33 3.35 -9.66 27.54
N MET A 34 2.42 -9.17 26.71
CA MET A 34 1.86 -9.93 25.60
C MET A 34 2.60 -9.56 24.30
N PRO A 35 3.38 -10.47 23.70
CA PRO A 35 3.97 -10.22 22.39
C PRO A 35 2.88 -10.06 21.35
N ARG A 36 2.94 -8.98 20.57
CA ARG A 36 2.00 -8.65 19.49
C ARG A 36 2.78 -8.10 18.31
N PHE A 37 2.09 -7.95 17.19
CA PHE A 37 2.63 -7.35 15.97
C PHE A 37 1.83 -6.09 15.61
N PHE A 38 2.51 -5.10 15.06
CA PHE A 38 1.90 -3.92 14.45
C PHE A 38 2.53 -3.69 13.08
N TYR A 39 1.81 -3.04 12.17
CA TYR A 39 2.37 -2.62 10.89
C TYR A 39 3.08 -1.28 11.05
N ASN A 40 4.35 -1.23 10.63
CA ASN A 40 5.13 -0.01 10.58
C ASN A 40 5.17 0.50 9.12
N PRO A 41 4.50 1.62 8.79
CA PRO A 41 4.48 2.15 7.43
C PRO A 41 5.84 2.69 6.97
N ALA A 42 6.73 3.08 7.89
CA ALA A 42 8.06 3.58 7.55
C ALA A 42 8.98 2.44 7.05
N SER A 43 8.97 1.30 7.74
CA SER A 43 9.72 0.11 7.30
C SER A 43 8.96 -0.74 6.28
N LYS A 44 7.64 -0.49 6.11
CA LYS A 44 6.69 -1.31 5.35
C LYS A 44 6.64 -2.77 5.82
N THR A 45 6.90 -3.01 7.11
CA THR A 45 6.93 -4.36 7.69
C THR A 45 6.09 -4.48 8.96
N CYS A 46 5.70 -5.72 9.27
CA CYS A 46 5.06 -6.06 10.55
C CYS A 46 6.13 -6.36 11.60
N GLU A 47 6.21 -5.48 12.60
CA GLU A 47 7.19 -5.50 13.68
C GLU A 47 6.54 -5.96 14.99
N SER A 48 7.34 -6.53 15.91
CA SER A 48 6.84 -6.98 17.20
C SER A 48 6.88 -5.87 18.25
N PHE A 49 5.92 -5.89 19.17
CA PHE A 49 5.90 -5.02 20.34
C PHE A 49 5.26 -5.73 21.54
N ILE A 50 5.40 -5.15 22.74
CA ILE A 50 4.79 -5.67 23.96
C ILE A 50 3.50 -4.91 24.25
N TYR A 51 2.38 -5.62 24.19
CA TYR A 51 1.08 -5.12 24.59
C TYR A 51 0.82 -5.41 26.07
N GLY A 52 0.33 -4.40 26.78
CA GLY A 52 0.00 -4.43 28.21
C GLY A 52 -1.23 -5.27 28.54
N GLY A 53 -2.09 -5.55 27.57
CA GLY A 53 -3.28 -6.38 27.72
C GLY A 53 -4.61 -5.63 27.72
N CYS A 54 -4.61 -4.30 27.82
CA CYS A 54 -5.82 -3.47 27.74
C CYS A 54 -5.55 -2.13 27.06
N GLN A 55 -6.62 -1.50 26.53
CA GLN A 55 -6.62 -0.16 25.93
C GLN A 55 -5.47 0.09 24.94
N GLY A 56 -5.29 -0.84 24.00
CA GLY A 56 -4.52 -0.58 22.78
C GLY A 56 -5.44 -0.21 21.62
N ASN A 57 -4.86 0.10 20.47
CA ASN A 57 -5.61 0.33 19.23
C ASN A 57 -5.65 -0.90 18.30
N LYS A 58 -6.22 -0.70 17.11
CA LYS A 58 -6.46 -1.77 16.13
C LYS A 58 -5.21 -2.24 15.38
N ASN A 59 -4.10 -1.50 15.41
CA ASN A 59 -2.81 -1.94 14.86
C ASN A 59 -2.09 -2.89 15.83
N ASN A 60 -2.76 -3.98 16.17
CA ASN A 60 -2.35 -4.94 17.19
C ASN A 60 -2.83 -6.35 16.81
N PHE A 61 -1.91 -7.16 16.30
CA PHE A 61 -2.16 -8.49 15.77
C PHE A 61 -1.46 -9.56 16.61
N LYS A 62 -2.04 -10.75 16.72
CA LYS A 62 -1.43 -11.84 17.51
C LYS A 62 -0.27 -12.48 16.77
N THR A 63 -0.37 -12.54 15.44
CA THR A 63 0.65 -13.16 14.59
C THR A 63 1.14 -12.19 13.51
N LYS A 64 2.38 -12.40 13.05
CA LYS A 64 2.92 -11.66 11.91
C LYS A 64 2.06 -11.85 10.65
N ALA A 65 1.54 -13.05 10.44
CA ALA A 65 0.71 -13.38 9.28
C ALA A 65 -0.64 -12.62 9.28
N GLU A 66 -1.27 -12.45 10.45
CA GLU A 66 -2.47 -11.61 10.59
C GLU A 66 -2.16 -10.14 10.24
N CYS A 67 -1.07 -9.60 10.78
CA CYS A 67 -0.64 -8.24 10.48
C CYS A 67 -0.38 -8.03 8.98
N VAL A 68 0.36 -8.94 8.35
CA VAL A 68 0.67 -8.86 6.92
C VAL A 68 -0.61 -8.91 6.10
N ARG A 69 -1.53 -9.82 6.41
CA ARG A 69 -2.80 -9.93 5.69
C ARG A 69 -3.70 -8.70 5.87
N ALA A 70 -3.65 -8.06 7.04
CA ALA A 70 -4.44 -6.86 7.30
C ALA A 70 -3.87 -5.60 6.65
N CYS A 71 -2.53 -5.47 6.62
CA CYS A 71 -1.86 -4.20 6.32
C CYS A 71 -0.96 -4.20 5.10
N ARG A 72 -0.60 -5.37 4.57
CA ARG A 72 0.21 -5.47 3.37
C ARG A 72 -0.67 -6.00 2.23
N PRO A 73 -1.28 -5.11 1.42
CA PRO A 73 -2.00 -5.54 0.24
C PRO A 73 -1.06 -6.33 -0.69
N PRO A 74 -1.60 -7.28 -1.47
CA PRO A 74 -0.79 -8.05 -2.41
C PRO A 74 -0.12 -7.10 -3.42
N GLU A 75 1.20 -7.24 -3.54
CA GLU A 75 1.96 -6.57 -4.59
C GLU A 75 1.42 -7.02 -5.94
N ARG A 76 1.01 -6.08 -6.79
CA ARG A 76 0.64 -6.40 -8.17
C ARG A 76 1.88 -6.89 -8.92
N PRO A 77 1.75 -7.86 -9.83
CA PRO A 77 2.85 -8.27 -10.71
C PRO A 77 3.35 -7.08 -11.53
N GLY A 78 4.67 -6.99 -11.74
CA GLY A 78 5.28 -5.91 -12.52
C GLY A 78 6.54 -5.35 -11.86
N VAL A 79 7.43 -4.77 -12.68
CA VAL A 79 8.62 -4.06 -12.21
C VAL A 79 8.41 -2.56 -12.35
N CYS A 80 8.80 -1.80 -11.34
CA CYS A 80 8.75 -0.33 -11.39
C CYS A 80 9.79 0.22 -12.37
N PRO A 81 9.44 1.21 -13.21
CA PRO A 81 10.41 1.93 -14.04
C PRO A 81 11.47 2.57 -13.16
N LYS A 82 12.72 2.56 -13.61
CA LYS A 82 13.80 3.33 -12.98
C LYS A 82 13.78 4.74 -13.56
N THR A 83 12.90 5.59 -13.03
CA THR A 83 12.80 7.00 -13.41
C THR A 83 13.23 7.89 -12.26
N THR A 84 14.09 8.87 -12.54
CA THR A 84 14.29 10.04 -11.69
C THR A 84 13.14 10.99 -11.96
N GLY A 85 12.21 11.09 -11.02
CA GLY A 85 11.14 12.08 -11.08
C GLY A 85 11.67 13.51 -10.97
N PRO A 86 10.81 14.52 -11.18
CA PRO A 86 11.17 15.90 -10.90
C PRO A 86 11.61 16.07 -9.43
N ASP A 87 12.43 17.08 -9.13
CA ASP A 87 12.99 17.36 -7.78
C ASP A 87 11.93 17.57 -6.68
N ILE A 88 10.64 17.58 -7.02
CA ILE A 88 9.52 17.75 -6.10
C ILE A 88 9.05 16.39 -5.60
N CYS A 89 9.13 16.18 -4.29
CA CYS A 89 8.70 14.95 -3.63
C CYS A 89 7.19 14.96 -3.42
N LEU A 90 6.48 14.30 -4.33
CA LEU A 90 5.05 14.06 -4.21
C LEU A 90 4.78 12.66 -3.65
N HIS A 91 3.91 12.61 -2.64
CA HIS A 91 3.41 11.36 -2.06
C HIS A 91 2.06 11.00 -2.68
N GLY A 92 2.10 10.40 -3.87
CA GLY A 92 0.91 10.06 -4.66
C GLY A 92 0.27 8.72 -4.33
N CYS A 93 1.00 7.81 -3.66
CA CYS A 93 0.52 6.49 -3.24
C CYS A 93 1.41 5.92 -2.12
N ASP A 94 0.89 4.98 -1.35
CA ASP A 94 1.67 4.18 -0.38
C ASP A 94 1.91 2.74 -0.86
N SER A 95 0.93 2.21 -1.60
CA SER A 95 0.84 0.82 -2.02
C SER A 95 0.14 0.68 -3.36
N ASP A 96 0.29 -0.49 -4.00
CA ASP A 96 -0.36 -0.77 -5.28
C ASP A 96 -1.89 -0.69 -5.23
N SER A 97 -2.50 -0.95 -4.06
CA SER A 97 -3.96 -0.84 -3.91
C SER A 97 -4.47 0.59 -4.05
N ASP A 98 -3.61 1.59 -3.84
CA ASP A 98 -3.97 3.00 -4.02
C ASP A 98 -4.05 3.38 -5.51
N CYS A 99 -3.47 2.56 -6.38
CA CYS A 99 -3.38 2.80 -7.81
C CYS A 99 -4.49 2.08 -8.58
N LYS A 100 -4.83 2.58 -9.77
CA LYS A 100 -5.81 1.94 -10.66
C LYS A 100 -5.28 0.61 -11.21
N GLU A 101 -6.16 -0.25 -11.71
CA GLU A 101 -5.78 -1.53 -12.30
C GLU A 101 -4.64 -1.37 -13.35
N GLY A 102 -3.66 -2.27 -13.31
CA GLY A 102 -2.46 -2.21 -14.17
C GLY A 102 -1.36 -1.24 -13.72
N GLN A 103 -1.55 -0.51 -12.61
CA GLN A 103 -0.55 0.39 -12.05
C GLN A 103 0.06 -0.16 -10.77
N LYS A 104 1.33 0.16 -10.51
CA LYS A 104 2.01 -0.07 -9.23
C LYS A 104 2.43 1.24 -8.60
N CYS A 105 2.53 1.25 -7.28
CA CYS A 105 3.06 2.37 -6.53
C CYS A 105 4.58 2.32 -6.56
N CYS A 106 5.17 3.17 -7.39
CA CYS A 106 6.59 3.14 -7.71
C CYS A 106 7.34 4.33 -7.14
N PHE A 107 8.55 4.08 -6.63
CA PHE A 107 9.45 5.11 -6.14
C PHE A 107 10.12 5.83 -7.30
N ASN A 108 10.01 7.17 -7.34
CA ASN A 108 10.54 8.01 -8.41
C ASN A 108 11.73 8.86 -7.97
N GLY A 109 12.53 8.37 -7.02
CA GLY A 109 13.75 9.05 -6.58
C GLY A 109 13.59 9.88 -5.30
N CYS A 110 12.43 10.47 -5.03
CA CYS A 110 12.16 11.10 -3.72
C CYS A 110 10.72 11.00 -3.21
N GLY A 111 9.83 10.38 -3.98
CA GLY A 111 8.44 10.14 -3.61
C GLY A 111 7.87 8.89 -4.28
N TYR A 112 6.59 8.65 -4.09
CA TYR A 112 5.88 7.50 -4.63
C TYR A 112 4.77 7.98 -5.56
N THR A 113 4.65 7.37 -6.74
CA THR A 113 3.55 7.69 -7.67
C THR A 113 3.03 6.43 -8.34
N CYS A 114 1.76 6.46 -8.74
CA CYS A 114 1.15 5.38 -9.49
C CYS A 114 1.68 5.40 -10.93
N MET A 115 2.41 4.35 -11.30
CA MET A 115 2.96 4.19 -12.64
C MET A 115 2.37 2.95 -13.28
N PHE A 116 2.11 3.01 -14.58
CA PHE A 116 1.80 1.81 -15.35
C PHE A 116 3.02 0.91 -15.34
N CYS A 117 2.85 -0.31 -14.83
CA CYS A 117 3.88 -1.30 -14.95
C CYS A 117 3.78 -1.96 -16.31
N CYS A 118 4.94 -2.22 -16.91
CA CYS A 118 4.93 -3.04 -18.08
C CYS A 118 4.50 -4.48 -17.69
N PRO A 119 3.55 -5.09 -18.42
CA PRO A 119 3.14 -6.46 -18.17
C PRO A 119 4.35 -7.40 -18.30
N ILE A 120 4.55 -8.27 -17.32
CA ILE A 120 5.55 -9.33 -17.38
C ILE A 120 4.94 -10.51 -18.14
N PRO A 121 5.47 -10.92 -19.31
CA PRO A 121 5.05 -12.16 -19.95
C PRO A 121 5.27 -13.37 -19.02
N PRO A 122 4.40 -14.40 -19.08
CA PRO A 122 4.60 -15.64 -18.32
C PRO A 122 6.00 -16.21 -18.58
N GLY A 123 6.77 -16.45 -17.52
CA GLY A 123 8.11 -17.03 -17.61
C GLY A 123 9.27 -16.05 -17.76
N THR A 124 9.03 -14.73 -17.71
CA THR A 124 10.11 -13.72 -17.80
C THR A 124 10.25 -12.92 -16.50
N ARG A 125 11.45 -12.37 -16.25
CA ARG A 125 11.73 -11.46 -15.11
C ARG A 125 11.88 -9.99 -15.54
N THR A 126 11.66 -9.70 -16.81
CA THR A 126 11.92 -8.40 -17.43
C THR A 126 10.68 -7.88 -18.14
N CYS A 127 10.39 -6.61 -17.89
CA CYS A 127 9.38 -5.84 -18.60
C CYS A 127 9.83 -5.58 -20.06
N LEU A 128 8.93 -5.78 -21.04
CA LEU A 128 9.14 -5.26 -22.39
C LEU A 128 8.94 -3.73 -22.42
N PRO A 129 9.89 -2.94 -22.94
CA PRO A 129 9.64 -1.52 -23.13
C PRO A 129 8.42 -1.30 -24.04
N VAL A 130 7.58 -0.30 -23.71
CA VAL A 130 6.39 0.10 -24.49
C VAL A 130 6.77 0.65 -25.89
N THR A 131 8.05 0.60 -26.27
CA THR A 131 8.55 1.08 -27.57
C THR A 131 8.37 0.06 -28.71
N ALA A 132 7.77 -1.11 -28.48
CA ALA A 132 7.62 -2.15 -29.51
C ALA A 132 6.28 -2.12 -30.27
N SER A 133 5.58 -0.98 -30.36
CA SER A 133 4.32 -0.90 -31.13
C SER A 133 4.25 0.14 -32.25
N LEU A 134 5.34 0.83 -32.62
CA LEU A 134 5.33 1.65 -33.84
C LEU A 134 6.65 1.54 -34.61
N SER A 135 6.75 0.57 -35.51
CA SER A 135 7.65 0.68 -36.67
C SER A 135 6.81 1.14 -37.86
N PRO A 136 7.05 2.33 -38.45
CA PRO A 136 6.31 2.83 -39.61
C PRO A 136 6.85 2.22 -40.92
N ALA A 137 6.88 0.89 -41.03
CA ALA A 137 7.44 0.17 -42.18
C ALA A 137 6.41 -0.67 -42.96
N ALA A 138 5.13 -0.28 -42.97
CA ALA A 138 4.09 -0.98 -43.74
C ALA A 138 3.29 -0.05 -44.69
N LEU A 139 3.91 1.02 -45.18
CA LEU A 139 3.42 1.80 -46.31
C LEU A 139 4.52 1.82 -47.37
N LEU A 140 4.54 0.80 -48.23
CA LEU A 140 4.99 0.84 -49.63
C LEU A 140 5.23 -0.59 -50.14
N SER A 141 4.25 -1.15 -50.84
CA SER A 141 4.50 -1.99 -52.02
C SER A 141 3.17 -2.34 -52.70
N HIS A 142 2.96 -1.65 -53.83
CA HIS A 142 2.21 -1.99 -55.05
C HIS A 142 0.97 -2.88 -54.99
#